data_AF-A0A382FLK1-F1
#
_entry.id   AF-A0A382FLK1-F1
#
_cell.length_a   1.000
_cell.length_b   1.000
_cell.length_c   1.000
_cell.angle_alpha   90.00
_cell.angle_beta   90.00
_cell.angle_gamma   90.00
#
_symmetry.space_group_name_H-M   'P 1'
#
loop_
_entity.id
_entity.type
_entity.pdbx_description
1 polymer ?
#
loop_
_entity_poly.entity_id
_entity_poly.type
_entity_poly.pdbx_seq_one_letter_code
_entity_poly.pdbx_strand_id
1 'polypeptide(L)'
;MTDNDLENAIQNLDDLSYEVDDVNTLIMASVSDIENICGDKGLEPDYIIESAIERATDQVSDYKNLFDSISTKWLGLEVIQGGGVPYEIKIRCAQFMGNYYNEFGIDEKKIKKLAESDNWTDRLVCGWTIRNNNASFAQKIKDQLANDMWQDDNGFFLVSESIGINKNREEMLEAIRNDVDAIEYASDSLKADREFVLEAIKIDPWLIEYASDTLKADREVVLEAVRNDGLVLEFASEELQNDPELKKLAEREPVVPFKPSGS
;
A
#
# COMPACT_ATOMS: atom_id res chain seq x y z
N MET A 1 -18.53 19.68 -20.71
CA MET A 1 -17.78 20.27 -19.60
C MET A 1 -17.18 21.54 -20.13
N THR A 2 -17.40 22.68 -19.49
CA THR A 2 -16.67 23.90 -19.82
C THR A 2 -15.37 23.93 -19.03
N ASP A 3 -14.33 24.60 -19.52
CA ASP A 3 -13.06 24.74 -18.79
C ASP A 3 -13.27 25.36 -17.40
N ASN A 4 -14.29 26.22 -17.26
CA ASN A 4 -14.69 26.85 -16.00
C ASN A 4 -15.31 25.86 -15.00
N ASP A 5 -16.01 24.82 -15.46
CA ASP A 5 -16.55 23.79 -14.56
C ASP A 5 -15.43 22.94 -13.97
N LEU A 6 -14.45 22.56 -14.80
CA LEU A 6 -13.28 21.80 -14.36
C LEU A 6 -12.39 22.62 -13.43
N GLU A 7 -12.19 23.90 -13.74
CA GLU A 7 -11.41 24.80 -12.88
C GLU A 7 -12.04 24.95 -11.49
N ASN A 8 -13.36 25.10 -11.42
CA ASN A 8 -14.08 25.14 -10.15
C ASN A 8 -13.98 23.81 -9.40
N ALA A 9 -14.11 22.68 -10.10
CA ALA A 9 -14.00 21.37 -9.47
C ALA A 9 -12.61 21.13 -8.87
N ILE A 10 -11.53 21.53 -9.57
CA ILE A 10 -10.16 21.47 -9.06
C ILE A 10 -10.02 22.35 -7.82
N GLN A 11 -10.50 23.59 -7.87
CA GLN A 11 -10.41 24.52 -6.75
C GLN A 11 -11.19 24.03 -5.53
N ASN A 12 -12.42 23.56 -5.73
CA ASN A 12 -13.27 23.02 -4.67
C ASN A 12 -12.63 21.79 -4.02
N LEU A 13 -11.94 20.95 -4.81
CA LEU A 13 -11.24 19.78 -4.28
C LEU A 13 -10.08 20.20 -3.37
N ASP A 14 -9.26 21.14 -3.84
CA ASP A 14 -8.12 21.71 -3.09
C ASP A 14 -8.57 22.39 -1.79
N ASP A 15 -9.67 23.14 -1.84
CA ASP A 15 -10.26 23.82 -0.67
C ASP A 15 -11.08 22.88 0.24
N LEU A 16 -11.13 21.57 -0.07
CA LEU A 16 -11.93 20.57 0.64
C LEU A 16 -13.43 20.90 0.73
N SER A 17 -13.96 21.63 -0.26
CA SER A 17 -15.36 22.08 -0.35
C SER A 17 -16.11 21.47 -1.55
N TYR A 18 -15.67 20.30 -2.00
CA TYR A 18 -16.13 19.62 -3.20
C TYR A 18 -17.38 18.76 -2.97
N GLU A 19 -18.19 18.65 -4.02
CA GLU A 19 -19.42 17.87 -4.09
C GLU A 19 -19.29 16.70 -5.08
N VAL A 20 -20.32 15.85 -5.16
CA VAL A 20 -20.39 14.71 -6.08
C VAL A 20 -20.14 15.13 -7.54
N ASP A 21 -20.68 16.28 -7.95
CA ASP A 21 -20.51 16.81 -9.32
C ASP A 21 -19.08 17.25 -9.61
N ASP A 22 -18.34 17.75 -8.63
CA ASP A 22 -16.92 18.09 -8.78
C ASP A 22 -16.09 16.84 -9.03
N VAL A 23 -16.32 15.78 -8.23
CA VAL A 23 -15.65 14.49 -8.38
C VAL A 23 -15.97 13.85 -9.76
N ASN A 24 -17.23 13.91 -10.19
CA ASN A 24 -17.63 13.46 -11.52
C ASN A 24 -16.91 14.25 -12.63
N THR A 25 -16.81 15.57 -12.46
CA THR A 25 -16.17 16.48 -13.41
C THR A 25 -14.68 16.13 -13.55
N LEU A 26 -13.97 15.98 -12.42
CA LEU A 26 -12.55 15.63 -12.38
C LEU A 26 -12.27 14.26 -13.01
N ILE A 27 -12.99 13.22 -12.58
CA ILE A 27 -12.73 11.86 -13.07
C ILE A 27 -13.09 11.71 -14.56
N MET A 28 -14.00 12.52 -15.08
CA MET A 28 -14.32 12.54 -16.52
C MET A 28 -13.34 13.38 -17.35
N ALA A 29 -12.63 14.33 -16.74
CA ALA A 29 -11.69 15.23 -17.41
C ALA A 29 -10.42 14.55 -17.93
N SER A 30 -9.88 15.01 -19.06
CA SER A 30 -8.63 14.46 -19.58
C SER A 30 -7.45 14.84 -18.67
N VAL A 31 -6.42 13.99 -18.63
CA VAL A 31 -5.20 14.24 -17.84
C VAL A 31 -4.60 15.60 -18.21
N SER A 32 -4.50 15.89 -19.51
CA SER A 32 -3.96 17.16 -20.01
C SER A 32 -4.76 18.37 -19.57
N ASP A 33 -6.09 18.27 -19.46
CA ASP A 33 -6.90 19.41 -19.01
C ASP A 33 -6.65 19.70 -17.52
N ILE A 34 -6.53 18.66 -16.70
CA ILE A 34 -6.21 18.78 -15.28
C ILE A 34 -4.80 19.34 -15.09
N GLU A 35 -3.81 18.80 -15.80
CA GLU A 35 -2.41 19.26 -15.74
C GLU A 35 -2.27 20.74 -16.12
N ASN A 36 -2.94 21.17 -17.18
CA ASN A 36 -2.88 22.58 -17.62
C ASN A 36 -3.42 23.52 -16.54
N ILE A 37 -4.60 23.21 -15.98
CA ILE A 37 -5.22 24.05 -14.96
C ILE A 37 -4.41 24.04 -13.66
N CYS A 38 -3.92 22.87 -13.25
CA CYS A 38 -3.09 22.74 -12.05
C CYS A 38 -1.77 23.50 -12.21
N GLY A 39 -1.11 23.40 -13.36
CA GLY A 39 0.12 24.12 -13.67
C GLY A 39 -0.04 25.63 -13.60
N ASP A 40 -1.16 26.18 -14.09
CA ASP A 40 -1.47 27.61 -14.01
C ASP A 40 -1.71 28.10 -12.57
N LYS A 41 -2.13 27.19 -11.66
CA LYS A 41 -2.43 27.48 -10.25
C LYS A 41 -1.31 27.08 -9.28
N GLY A 42 -0.28 26.38 -9.75
CA GLY A 42 0.77 25.82 -8.89
C GLY A 42 0.28 24.67 -8.01
N LEU A 43 -0.72 23.92 -8.47
CA LEU A 43 -1.24 22.71 -7.82
C LEU A 43 -0.59 21.47 -8.42
N GLU A 44 -0.55 20.38 -7.65
CA GLU A 44 -0.06 19.07 -8.10
C GLU A 44 -1.23 18.25 -8.69
N PRO A 45 -1.21 17.91 -10.00
CA PRO A 45 -2.30 17.17 -10.64
C PRO A 45 -2.60 15.82 -9.97
N ASP A 46 -1.54 15.13 -9.53
CA ASP A 46 -1.64 13.81 -8.94
C ASP A 46 -2.44 13.80 -7.64
N TYR A 47 -2.18 14.78 -6.78
CA TYR A 47 -2.90 14.97 -5.54
C TYR A 47 -4.39 15.19 -5.79
N ILE A 48 -4.73 16.00 -6.79
CA ILE A 48 -6.11 16.29 -7.16
C ILE A 48 -6.81 15.02 -7.68
N ILE A 49 -6.15 14.26 -8.55
CA ILE A 49 -6.71 13.02 -9.10
C ILE A 49 -6.87 11.96 -8.00
N GLU A 50 -5.85 11.79 -7.16
CA GLU A 50 -5.87 10.82 -6.06
C GLU A 50 -7.03 11.10 -5.10
N SER A 51 -7.16 12.35 -4.66
CA SER A 51 -8.20 12.79 -3.73
C SER A 51 -9.60 12.57 -4.29
N ALA A 52 -9.80 12.82 -5.59
CA ALA A 52 -11.09 12.56 -6.25
C ALA A 52 -11.45 11.07 -6.28
N ILE A 53 -10.48 10.18 -6.57
CA ILE A 53 -10.69 8.73 -6.61
C ILE A 53 -10.89 8.17 -5.19
N GLU A 54 -10.13 8.63 -4.21
CA GLU A 54 -10.30 8.27 -2.80
C GLU A 54 -11.71 8.60 -2.32
N ARG A 55 -12.18 9.82 -2.62
CA ARG A 55 -13.55 10.21 -2.32
C ARG A 55 -14.58 9.30 -2.97
N ALA A 56 -14.38 8.99 -4.25
CA ALA A 56 -15.26 8.08 -4.97
C ALA A 56 -15.27 6.66 -4.35
N THR A 57 -14.14 6.24 -3.80
CA THR A 57 -13.92 4.94 -3.15
C THR A 57 -14.63 4.83 -1.80
N ASP A 58 -14.73 5.93 -1.05
CA ASP A 58 -15.45 5.98 0.23
C ASP A 58 -16.97 5.93 0.06
N GLN A 59 -17.48 6.37 -1.09
CA GLN A 59 -18.92 6.49 -1.38
C GLN A 59 -19.29 5.90 -2.73
N VAL A 60 -18.85 4.68 -3.00
CA VAL A 60 -19.03 4.03 -4.31
C VAL A 60 -20.49 3.97 -4.78
N SER A 61 -21.46 3.99 -3.86
CA SER A 61 -22.89 4.08 -4.17
C SER A 61 -23.26 5.28 -5.04
N ASP A 62 -22.54 6.39 -4.88
CA ASP A 62 -22.85 7.68 -5.46
C ASP A 62 -22.16 7.87 -6.82
N TYR A 63 -21.19 7.02 -7.15
CA TYR A 63 -20.29 7.16 -8.30
C TYR A 63 -20.32 5.98 -9.28
N LYS A 64 -21.49 5.36 -9.47
CA LYS A 64 -21.62 4.13 -10.28
C LYS A 64 -21.18 4.30 -11.74
N ASN A 65 -21.37 5.50 -12.28
CA ASN A 65 -21.01 5.90 -13.64
C ASN A 65 -19.50 6.09 -13.83
N LEU A 66 -18.71 6.15 -12.75
CA LEU A 66 -17.27 6.39 -12.83
C LEU A 66 -16.46 5.10 -13.07
N PHE A 67 -17.09 3.92 -12.93
CA PHE A 67 -16.42 2.63 -13.10
C PHE A 67 -15.65 2.52 -14.43
N ASP A 68 -16.27 2.85 -15.56
CA ASP A 68 -15.61 2.73 -16.86
C ASP A 68 -14.45 3.73 -17.00
N SER A 69 -14.63 4.97 -16.50
CA SER A 69 -13.57 5.97 -16.51
C SER A 69 -12.38 5.53 -15.65
N ILE A 70 -12.63 5.14 -14.40
CA ILE A 70 -11.56 4.69 -13.48
C ILE A 70 -10.87 3.42 -14.00
N SER A 71 -11.64 2.44 -14.48
CA SER A 71 -11.09 1.15 -14.92
C SER A 71 -10.28 1.21 -16.20
N THR A 72 -10.66 2.06 -17.15
CA THR A 72 -10.05 2.07 -18.48
C THR A 72 -9.10 3.25 -18.66
N LYS A 73 -9.48 4.42 -18.16
CA LYS A 73 -8.72 5.65 -18.35
C LYS A 73 -7.64 5.78 -17.29
N TRP A 74 -8.03 5.80 -16.01
CA TRP A 74 -7.11 6.12 -14.92
C TRP A 74 -6.22 4.95 -14.53
N LEU A 75 -6.78 3.74 -14.42
CA LEU A 75 -5.97 2.53 -14.18
C LEU A 75 -5.07 2.19 -15.37
N GLY A 76 -5.51 2.52 -16.60
CA GLY A 76 -4.83 2.20 -17.86
C GLY A 76 -3.77 3.21 -18.31
N LEU A 77 -3.44 4.23 -17.52
CA LEU A 77 -2.40 5.19 -17.88
C LEU A 77 -1.04 4.48 -18.02
N GLU A 78 -0.42 4.66 -19.18
CA GLU A 78 0.96 4.25 -19.41
C GLU A 78 1.89 5.13 -18.56
N VAL A 79 2.87 4.52 -17.90
CA VAL A 79 3.87 5.25 -17.12
C VAL A 79 4.72 6.08 -18.09
N ILE A 80 4.53 7.40 -18.10
CA ILE A 80 5.35 8.31 -18.91
C ILE A 80 6.60 8.68 -18.12
N GLN A 81 7.79 8.44 -18.68
CA GLN A 81 9.04 8.88 -18.06
C GLN A 81 9.04 10.40 -17.83
N GLY A 82 9.14 10.81 -16.56
CA GLY A 82 9.28 12.20 -16.15
C GLY A 82 7.97 12.93 -15.81
N GLY A 83 6.82 12.26 -15.84
CA GLY A 83 5.55 12.77 -15.31
C GLY A 83 5.10 11.91 -14.15
N GLY A 84 4.93 12.50 -12.97
CA GLY A 84 4.25 11.88 -11.84
C GLY A 84 2.85 11.50 -12.30
N VAL A 85 2.59 10.21 -12.46
CA VAL A 85 1.25 9.64 -12.54
C VAL A 85 1.35 8.47 -11.56
N PRO A 86 1.33 8.75 -10.25
CA PRO A 86 2.00 7.94 -9.26
C PRO A 86 1.33 6.58 -9.14
N TYR A 87 2.14 5.59 -8.81
CA TYR A 87 1.75 4.27 -8.34
C TYR A 87 0.48 4.29 -7.46
N GLU A 88 0.35 5.31 -6.63
CA GLU A 88 -0.77 5.63 -5.74
C GLU A 88 -2.09 5.76 -6.50
N ILE A 89 -2.14 6.45 -7.65
CA ILE A 89 -3.36 6.58 -8.45
C ILE A 89 -3.86 5.19 -8.91
N LYS A 90 -2.95 4.31 -9.35
CA LYS A 90 -3.31 2.95 -9.77
C LYS A 90 -3.82 2.11 -8.59
N ILE A 91 -3.24 2.29 -7.40
CA ILE A 91 -3.75 1.68 -6.17
C ILE A 91 -5.15 2.18 -5.85
N ARG A 92 -5.38 3.50 -5.84
CA ARG A 92 -6.70 4.09 -5.58
C ARG A 92 -7.74 3.62 -6.58
N CYS A 93 -7.37 3.53 -7.87
CA CYS A 93 -8.24 2.94 -8.88
C CYS A 93 -8.61 1.50 -8.53
N ALA A 94 -7.65 0.66 -8.15
CA ALA A 94 -7.92 -0.72 -7.80
C ALA A 94 -8.76 -0.87 -6.51
N GLN A 95 -8.55 0.01 -5.52
CA GLN A 95 -9.38 0.11 -4.32
C GLN A 95 -10.82 0.46 -4.66
N PHE A 96 -11.04 1.49 -5.48
CA PHE A 96 -12.37 1.86 -5.99
C PHE A 96 -13.05 0.65 -6.62
N MET A 97 -12.35 -0.03 -7.53
CA MET A 97 -12.88 -1.19 -8.25
C MET A 97 -13.23 -2.34 -7.30
N GLY A 98 -12.38 -2.60 -6.31
CA GLY A 98 -12.63 -3.62 -5.28
C GLY A 98 -13.86 -3.30 -4.45
N ASN A 99 -14.00 -2.06 -3.97
CA ASN A 99 -15.18 -1.62 -3.23
C ASN A 99 -16.44 -1.67 -4.10
N TYR A 100 -16.34 -1.27 -5.37
CA TYR A 100 -17.43 -1.35 -6.34
C TYR A 100 -17.96 -2.78 -6.49
N TYR A 101 -17.07 -3.77 -6.68
CA TYR A 101 -17.51 -5.17 -6.78
C TYR A 101 -18.07 -5.70 -5.47
N ASN A 102 -17.54 -5.30 -4.31
CA ASN A 102 -18.10 -5.71 -3.02
C ASN A 102 -19.50 -5.14 -2.79
N GLU A 103 -19.77 -3.91 -3.25
CA GLU A 103 -21.08 -3.25 -3.15
C GLU A 103 -22.10 -3.81 -4.16
N PHE A 104 -21.73 -3.92 -5.44
CA PHE A 104 -22.67 -4.26 -6.52
C PHE A 104 -22.64 -5.73 -6.94
N GLY A 105 -21.72 -6.51 -6.40
CA GLY A 105 -21.59 -7.93 -6.66
C GLY A 105 -20.34 -8.30 -7.44
N ILE A 106 -19.82 -9.48 -7.13
CA ILE A 106 -18.61 -10.02 -7.72
C ILE A 106 -18.97 -11.03 -8.80
N ASP A 107 -18.43 -10.85 -10.01
CA ASP A 107 -18.45 -11.89 -11.04
C ASP A 107 -17.24 -12.83 -10.84
N GLU A 108 -17.49 -14.01 -10.27
CA GLU A 108 -16.45 -15.02 -10.01
C GLU A 108 -15.62 -15.37 -11.26
N LYS A 109 -16.25 -15.40 -12.45
CA LYS A 109 -15.53 -15.71 -13.70
C LYS A 109 -14.61 -14.57 -14.10
N LYS A 110 -15.04 -13.33 -13.89
CA LYS A 110 -14.22 -12.14 -14.15
C LYS A 110 -13.05 -12.08 -13.20
N ILE A 111 -13.27 -12.27 -11.89
CA ILE A 111 -12.18 -12.27 -10.89
C ILE A 111 -11.19 -13.39 -11.16
N LYS A 112 -11.64 -14.58 -11.54
CA LYS A 112 -10.73 -15.66 -11.93
C LYS A 112 -9.85 -15.28 -13.12
N LYS A 113 -10.41 -14.62 -14.14
CA LYS A 113 -9.62 -14.14 -15.28
C LYS A 113 -8.60 -13.09 -14.87
N LEU A 114 -8.96 -12.17 -13.98
CA LEU A 114 -8.04 -11.16 -13.46
C LEU A 114 -6.88 -11.82 -12.68
N ALA A 115 -7.18 -12.83 -11.85
CA ALA A 115 -6.17 -13.62 -11.13
C ALA A 115 -5.22 -14.41 -12.04
N GLU A 116 -5.66 -14.75 -13.25
CA GLU A 116 -4.89 -15.48 -14.26
C GLU A 116 -4.23 -14.55 -15.31
N SER A 117 -4.41 -13.23 -15.19
CA SER A 117 -3.91 -12.26 -16.17
C SER A 117 -2.39 -12.10 -16.08
N ASP A 118 -1.75 -11.82 -17.22
CA ASP A 118 -0.33 -11.44 -17.27
C ASP A 118 -0.13 -9.91 -17.13
N ASN A 119 -1.15 -9.19 -16.64
CA ASN A 119 -1.07 -7.78 -16.30
C ASN A 119 -1.14 -7.61 -14.78
N TRP A 120 -0.17 -6.92 -14.20
CA TRP A 120 -0.10 -6.67 -12.76
C TRP A 120 -1.28 -5.82 -12.25
N THR A 121 -1.81 -4.89 -13.05
CA THR A 121 -2.97 -4.07 -12.64
C THR A 121 -4.24 -4.91 -12.52
N ASP A 122 -4.39 -5.94 -13.37
CA ASP A 122 -5.51 -6.89 -13.27
C ASP A 122 -5.42 -7.71 -11.98
N ARG A 123 -4.22 -8.18 -11.63
CA ARG A 123 -3.97 -8.92 -10.38
C ARG A 123 -4.18 -8.04 -9.16
N LEU A 124 -3.77 -6.77 -9.22
CA LEU A 124 -4.02 -5.77 -8.20
C LEU A 124 -5.52 -5.55 -7.97
N VAL A 125 -6.30 -5.32 -9.04
CA VAL A 125 -7.77 -5.20 -8.95
C VAL A 125 -8.38 -6.48 -8.38
N CYS A 126 -7.89 -7.65 -8.81
CA CYS A 126 -8.34 -8.93 -8.27
C CYS A 126 -8.17 -8.99 -6.76
N GLY A 127 -6.96 -8.71 -6.27
CA GLY A 127 -6.62 -8.76 -4.86
C GLY A 127 -7.45 -7.79 -4.02
N TRP A 128 -7.58 -6.52 -4.43
CA TRP A 128 -8.45 -5.56 -3.73
C TRP A 128 -9.92 -6.00 -3.69
N THR A 129 -10.40 -6.61 -4.78
CA THR A 129 -11.78 -7.13 -4.83
C THR A 129 -12.02 -8.24 -3.82
N ILE A 130 -11.09 -9.21 -3.74
CA ILE A 130 -11.23 -10.36 -2.85
C ILE A 130 -10.73 -10.10 -1.42
N ARG A 131 -10.02 -9.00 -1.16
CA ARG A 131 -9.41 -8.64 0.14
C ARG A 131 -10.32 -8.88 1.32
N ASN A 132 -11.49 -8.26 1.31
CA ASN A 132 -12.47 -8.33 2.41
C ASN A 132 -13.52 -9.43 2.21
N ASN A 133 -13.38 -10.26 1.17
CA ASN A 133 -14.32 -11.31 0.84
C ASN A 133 -13.94 -12.62 1.55
N ASN A 134 -14.90 -13.19 2.29
CA ASN A 134 -14.75 -14.42 3.07
C ASN A 134 -15.40 -15.65 2.41
N ALA A 135 -15.88 -15.54 1.17
CA ALA A 135 -16.43 -16.68 0.45
C ALA A 135 -15.32 -17.70 0.14
N SER A 136 -15.69 -18.98 0.10
CA SER A 136 -14.73 -20.07 -0.16
C SER A 136 -14.04 -19.94 -1.53
N PHE A 137 -14.69 -19.35 -2.53
CA PHE A 137 -14.04 -19.05 -3.81
C PHE A 137 -12.96 -17.97 -3.66
N ALA A 138 -13.26 -16.89 -2.92
CA ALA A 138 -12.33 -15.79 -2.71
C ALA A 138 -11.09 -16.27 -1.94
N GLN A 139 -11.27 -17.16 -0.97
CA GLN A 139 -10.14 -17.79 -0.27
C GLN A 139 -9.25 -18.58 -1.23
N LYS A 140 -9.81 -19.33 -2.18
CA LYS A 140 -9.00 -20.04 -3.19
C LYS A 140 -8.20 -19.09 -4.07
N ILE A 141 -8.78 -17.94 -4.42
CA ILE A 141 -8.08 -16.91 -5.21
C ILE A 141 -7.00 -16.23 -4.35
N LYS A 142 -7.26 -15.95 -3.07
CA LYS A 142 -6.23 -15.48 -2.12
C LYS A 142 -5.07 -16.46 -2.05
N ASP A 143 -5.36 -17.75 -1.90
CA ASP A 143 -4.33 -18.79 -1.81
C ASP A 143 -3.54 -18.94 -3.13
N GLN A 144 -4.21 -18.76 -4.28
CA GLN A 144 -3.54 -18.70 -5.60
C GLN A 144 -2.59 -17.49 -5.69
N LEU A 145 -3.04 -16.32 -5.22
CA LEU A 145 -2.29 -15.08 -5.31
C LEU A 145 -1.27 -14.89 -4.17
N ALA A 146 -1.30 -15.74 -3.13
CA ALA A 146 -0.46 -15.58 -1.94
C ALA A 146 1.05 -15.78 -2.18
N ASN A 147 1.43 -16.39 -3.30
CA ASN A 147 2.83 -16.56 -3.71
C ASN A 147 3.06 -15.90 -5.08
N ASP A 148 2.23 -14.91 -5.40
CA ASP A 148 2.23 -14.27 -6.69
C ASP A 148 3.32 -13.21 -6.77
N MET A 149 4.44 -13.58 -7.37
CA MET A 149 5.65 -12.77 -7.44
C MET A 149 5.60 -11.72 -8.55
N TRP A 150 4.40 -11.26 -8.93
CA TRP A 150 4.24 -10.22 -9.92
C TRP A 150 4.63 -8.87 -9.34
N GLN A 151 5.53 -8.19 -10.05
CA GLN A 151 5.95 -6.84 -9.75
C GLN A 151 5.23 -5.88 -10.68
N ASP A 152 4.99 -4.67 -10.18
CA ASP A 152 4.62 -3.55 -11.02
C ASP A 152 5.80 -3.05 -11.87
N ASP A 153 5.58 -1.96 -12.61
CA ASP A 153 6.60 -1.39 -13.49
C ASP A 153 7.83 -0.84 -12.73
N ASN A 154 7.73 -0.66 -11.41
CA ASN A 154 8.76 -0.15 -10.52
C ASN A 154 9.42 -1.26 -9.66
N GLY A 155 8.98 -2.52 -9.77
CA GLY A 155 9.52 -3.64 -9.00
C GLY A 155 8.77 -3.97 -7.71
N PHE A 156 7.65 -3.31 -7.39
CA PHE A 156 6.89 -3.52 -6.15
C PHE A 156 5.91 -4.70 -6.26
N PHE A 157 5.83 -5.50 -5.19
CA PHE A 157 4.94 -6.67 -5.09
C PHE A 157 3.53 -6.30 -4.62
N LEU A 158 2.78 -5.63 -5.49
CA LEU A 158 1.48 -5.03 -5.18
C LEU A 158 0.34 -6.01 -4.88
N VAL A 159 0.43 -7.23 -5.43
CA VAL A 159 -0.63 -8.23 -5.24
C VAL A 159 -0.77 -8.58 -3.76
N SER A 160 0.34 -8.62 -3.04
CA SER A 160 0.37 -9.00 -1.63
C SER A 160 -0.31 -7.98 -0.70
N GLU A 161 -0.07 -6.69 -0.92
CA GLU A 161 -0.77 -5.59 -0.24
C GLU A 161 -2.29 -5.67 -0.49
N SER A 162 -2.66 -5.97 -1.74
CA SER A 162 -4.06 -5.97 -2.18
C SER A 162 -4.88 -7.14 -1.63
N ILE A 163 -4.29 -8.33 -1.43
CA ILE A 163 -4.98 -9.48 -0.81
C ILE A 163 -5.06 -9.39 0.72
N GLY A 164 -4.38 -8.41 1.30
CA GLY A 164 -4.52 -7.98 2.69
C GLY A 164 -3.61 -8.67 3.69
N ILE A 165 -2.87 -9.72 3.31
CA ILE A 165 -1.85 -10.41 4.13
C ILE A 165 -0.85 -11.16 3.22
N ASN A 166 0.45 -10.82 3.27
CA ASN A 166 1.52 -11.60 2.63
C ASN A 166 2.02 -12.71 3.56
N LYS A 167 2.21 -13.93 3.04
CA LYS A 167 2.75 -15.09 3.77
C LYS A 167 4.12 -15.54 3.24
N ASN A 168 4.57 -15.01 2.11
CA ASN A 168 5.86 -15.28 1.51
C ASN A 168 6.95 -14.44 2.20
N ARG A 169 7.97 -15.14 2.70
CA ARG A 169 9.05 -14.54 3.46
C ARG A 169 9.94 -13.66 2.58
N GLU A 170 10.41 -14.20 1.46
CA GLU A 170 11.37 -13.54 0.59
C GLU A 170 10.77 -12.27 -0.05
N GLU A 171 9.52 -12.34 -0.49
CA GLU A 171 8.77 -11.18 -0.99
C GLU A 171 8.65 -10.08 0.06
N MET A 172 8.21 -10.48 1.26
CA MET A 172 7.97 -9.52 2.33
C MET A 172 9.27 -8.84 2.78
N LEU A 173 10.39 -9.57 2.81
CA LEU A 173 11.70 -8.97 3.08
C LEU A 173 12.14 -8.00 1.98
N GLU A 174 11.84 -8.27 0.72
CA GLU A 174 12.14 -7.34 -0.37
C GLU A 174 11.25 -6.09 -0.31
N ALA A 175 9.96 -6.26 0.02
CA ALA A 175 9.05 -5.14 0.25
C ALA A 175 9.55 -4.25 1.40
N ILE A 176 9.92 -4.85 2.54
CA ILE A 176 10.46 -4.13 3.71
C ILE A 176 11.76 -3.38 3.39
N ARG A 177 12.60 -3.88 2.47
CA ARG A 177 13.82 -3.17 2.03
C ARG A 177 13.51 -1.89 1.27
N ASN A 178 12.39 -1.85 0.56
CA ASN A 178 11.97 -0.67 -0.19
C ASN A 178 11.15 0.29 0.69
N ASP A 179 10.28 -0.26 1.53
CA ASP A 179 9.44 0.48 2.47
C ASP A 179 9.22 -0.35 3.75
N VAL A 180 9.71 0.14 4.89
CA VAL A 180 9.62 -0.54 6.18
C VAL A 180 8.18 -0.73 6.64
N ASP A 181 7.26 0.15 6.23
CA ASP A 181 5.84 0.09 6.60
C ASP A 181 5.13 -1.11 5.94
N ALA A 182 5.75 -1.75 4.94
CA ALA A 182 5.24 -2.98 4.32
C ALA A 182 5.02 -4.13 5.32
N ILE A 183 5.72 -4.11 6.47
CA ILE A 183 5.56 -5.10 7.56
C ILE A 183 4.12 -5.18 8.08
N GLU A 184 3.33 -4.11 7.97
CA GLU A 184 1.94 -4.09 8.40
C GLU A 184 1.13 -5.18 7.68
N TYR A 185 1.47 -5.43 6.42
CA TYR A 185 0.84 -6.43 5.56
C TYR A 185 1.42 -7.84 5.71
N ALA A 186 2.48 -8.03 6.50
CA ALA A 186 2.99 -9.38 6.79
C ALA A 186 1.97 -10.16 7.64
N SER A 187 1.82 -11.46 7.35
CA SER A 187 0.93 -12.33 8.11
C SER A 187 1.37 -12.48 9.55
N ASP A 188 0.42 -12.75 10.44
CA ASP A 188 0.71 -13.12 11.82
C ASP A 188 1.67 -14.33 11.90
N SER A 189 1.60 -15.24 10.92
CA SER A 189 2.52 -16.38 10.84
C SER A 189 3.95 -15.96 10.50
N LEU A 190 4.15 -14.96 9.62
CA LEU A 190 5.47 -14.38 9.36
C LEU A 190 5.96 -13.56 10.56
N LYS A 191 5.09 -12.73 11.15
CA LYS A 191 5.38 -11.97 12.38
C LYS A 191 5.70 -12.88 13.58
N ALA A 192 5.26 -14.14 13.55
CA ALA A 192 5.62 -15.18 14.51
C ALA A 192 6.77 -16.10 14.04
N ASP A 193 7.25 -15.93 12.80
CA ASP A 193 8.39 -16.68 12.27
C ASP A 193 9.69 -16.02 12.72
N ARG A 194 10.43 -16.77 13.54
CA ARG A 194 11.67 -16.30 14.16
C ARG A 194 12.72 -15.86 13.13
N GLU A 195 12.89 -16.60 12.04
CA GLU A 195 13.96 -16.35 11.08
C GLU A 195 13.59 -15.16 10.18
N PHE A 196 12.32 -15.04 9.77
CA PHE A 196 11.82 -13.83 9.10
C PHE A 196 12.01 -12.59 9.98
N VAL A 197 11.61 -12.63 11.24
CA VAL A 197 11.75 -11.48 12.17
C VAL A 197 13.22 -11.10 12.36
N LEU A 198 14.13 -12.08 12.49
CA LEU A 198 15.56 -11.80 12.58
C LEU A 198 16.14 -11.19 11.30
N GLU A 199 15.62 -11.54 10.12
CA GLU A 199 16.00 -10.90 8.86
C GLU A 199 15.42 -9.49 8.74
N ALA A 200 14.18 -9.28 9.15
CA ALA A 200 13.54 -7.96 9.17
C ALA A 200 14.26 -6.99 10.12
N ILE A 201 14.60 -7.42 11.35
CA ILE A 201 15.35 -6.63 12.35
C ILE A 201 16.72 -6.17 11.83
N LYS A 202 17.33 -6.92 10.90
CA LYS A 202 18.60 -6.51 10.27
C LYS A 202 18.42 -5.39 9.25
N ILE A 203 17.21 -5.23 8.71
CA ILE A 203 16.85 -4.10 7.82
C ILE A 203 16.56 -2.88 8.69
N ASP A 204 15.66 -3.02 9.67
CA ASP A 204 15.35 -1.99 10.66
C ASP A 204 15.02 -2.65 12.02
N PRO A 205 15.77 -2.33 13.11
CA PRO A 205 15.53 -2.92 14.42
C PRO A 205 14.16 -2.58 15.02
N TRP A 206 13.51 -1.49 14.59
CA TRP A 206 12.17 -1.10 15.09
C TRP A 206 11.07 -2.08 14.67
N LEU A 207 11.31 -2.89 13.64
CA LEU A 207 10.36 -3.91 13.17
C LEU A 207 10.07 -5.00 14.21
N ILE A 208 10.85 -5.07 15.31
CA ILE A 208 10.53 -5.93 16.45
C ILE A 208 9.17 -5.59 17.09
N GLU A 209 8.67 -4.35 16.93
CA GLU A 209 7.33 -3.95 17.37
C GLU A 209 6.23 -4.84 16.76
N TYR A 210 6.41 -5.30 15.52
CA TYR A 210 5.45 -6.14 14.82
C TYR A 210 5.60 -7.63 15.11
N ALA A 211 6.68 -8.04 15.78
CA ALA A 211 6.90 -9.44 16.12
C ALA A 211 5.84 -9.95 17.12
N SER A 212 5.55 -11.25 17.05
CA SER A 212 4.66 -11.89 18.01
C SER A 212 5.18 -11.76 19.46
N ASP A 213 4.29 -11.76 20.45
CA ASP A 213 4.66 -11.67 21.87
C ASP A 213 5.68 -12.74 22.29
N THR A 214 5.59 -13.94 21.70
CA THR A 214 6.55 -15.03 21.93
C THR A 214 7.97 -14.64 21.50
N LEU A 215 8.12 -13.94 20.36
CA LEU A 215 9.41 -13.49 19.85
C LEU A 215 9.90 -12.22 20.56
N LYS A 216 8.99 -11.34 21.01
CA LYS A 216 9.32 -10.23 21.92
C LYS A 216 9.81 -10.71 23.29
N ALA A 217 9.51 -11.95 23.67
CA ALA A 217 10.07 -12.64 24.82
C ALA A 217 11.27 -13.53 24.49
N ASP A 218 11.68 -13.66 23.22
CA ASP A 218 12.89 -14.39 22.83
C ASP A 218 14.10 -13.49 23.03
N ARG A 219 14.92 -13.85 24.01
CA ARG A 219 16.12 -13.09 24.39
C ARG A 219 17.09 -12.88 23.23
N GLU A 220 17.26 -13.87 22.35
CA GLU A 220 18.20 -13.74 21.23
C GLU A 220 17.67 -12.78 20.15
N VAL A 221 16.36 -12.78 19.90
CA VAL A 221 15.71 -11.84 18.97
C VAL A 221 15.81 -10.42 19.49
N VAL A 222 15.45 -10.19 20.76
CA VAL A 222 15.54 -8.87 21.41
C VAL A 222 16.99 -8.39 21.47
N LEU A 223 17.94 -9.27 21.81
CA LEU A 223 19.35 -8.91 21.84
C LEU A 223 19.85 -8.42 20.47
N GLU A 224 19.41 -9.05 19.38
CA GLU A 224 19.81 -8.63 18.03
C GLU A 224 19.25 -7.24 17.67
N ALA A 225 18.01 -6.94 18.04
CA ALA A 225 17.42 -5.61 17.84
C ALA A 225 18.13 -4.54 18.68
N VAL A 226 18.30 -4.79 19.99
CA VAL A 226 18.92 -3.85 20.95
C VAL A 226 20.39 -3.55 20.62
N ARG A 227 21.10 -4.47 19.95
CA ARG A 227 22.46 -4.21 19.46
C ARG A 227 22.53 -3.09 18.42
N ASN A 228 21.47 -2.94 17.62
CA ASN A 228 21.41 -1.95 16.55
C ASN A 228 20.81 -0.64 17.06
N ASP A 229 19.73 -0.71 17.83
CA ASP A 229 19.13 0.46 18.49
C ASP A 229 18.62 0.09 19.89
N GLY A 230 19.17 0.73 20.92
CA GLY A 230 18.82 0.47 22.30
C GLY A 230 17.36 0.80 22.67
N LEU A 231 16.73 1.72 21.93
CA LEU A 231 15.37 2.19 22.23
C LEU A 231 14.33 1.09 22.04
N VAL A 232 14.56 0.16 21.12
CA VAL A 232 13.64 -0.93 20.80
C VAL A 232 13.45 -1.93 21.95
N LEU A 233 14.25 -1.84 23.02
CA LEU A 233 14.05 -2.62 24.24
C LEU A 233 12.64 -2.42 24.82
N GLU A 234 12.00 -1.26 24.60
CA GLU A 234 10.63 -0.99 25.06
C GLU A 234 9.58 -1.96 24.51
N PHE A 235 9.84 -2.60 23.36
CA PHE A 235 8.93 -3.57 22.74
C PHE A 235 9.15 -5.01 23.23
N ALA A 236 10.23 -5.26 23.97
CA ALA A 236 10.49 -6.58 24.55
C ALA A 236 9.47 -6.91 25.65
N SER A 237 9.40 -8.18 26.06
CA SER A 237 8.62 -8.58 27.23
C SER A 237 9.08 -7.84 28.50
N GLU A 238 8.19 -7.64 29.47
CA GLU A 238 8.53 -6.97 30.75
C GLU A 238 9.74 -7.61 31.47
N GLU A 239 9.91 -8.93 31.32
CA GLU A 239 11.07 -9.66 31.85
C GLU A 239 12.37 -9.21 31.19
N LEU A 240 12.40 -9.16 29.85
CA LEU A 240 13.59 -8.78 29.09
C LEU A 240 13.87 -7.27 29.15
N GLN A 241 12.83 -6.43 29.23
CA GLN A 241 12.98 -5.01 29.54
C GLN A 241 13.76 -4.78 30.84
N ASN A 242 13.68 -5.72 31.79
CA ASN A 242 14.37 -5.67 33.07
C ASN A 242 15.68 -6.48 33.12
N ASP A 243 16.09 -7.12 32.02
CA ASP A 243 17.37 -7.82 31.91
C ASP A 243 18.53 -6.80 32.06
N PRO A 244 19.41 -6.94 33.07
CA PRO A 244 20.49 -5.99 33.32
C PRO A 244 21.50 -5.89 32.17
N GLU A 245 21.73 -6.97 31.42
CA GLU A 245 22.63 -6.97 30.27
C GLU A 245 22.01 -6.21 29.10
N LEU A 246 20.72 -6.43 28.83
CA LEU A 246 20.00 -5.72 27.77
C LEU A 246 19.86 -4.22 28.08
N LYS A 247 19.52 -3.83 29.31
CA LYS A 247 19.51 -2.41 29.72
C LYS A 247 20.86 -1.74 29.52
N LYS A 248 21.93 -2.39 29.99
CA LYS A 248 23.29 -1.88 29.83
C LYS A 248 23.71 -1.78 28.37
N LEU A 249 23.19 -2.65 27.51
CA LEU A 249 23.42 -2.58 26.07
C LEU A 249 22.63 -1.42 25.45
N ALA A 250 21.36 -1.24 25.84
CA ALA A 250 20.48 -0.18 25.37
C ALA A 250 20.95 1.23 25.78
N GLU A 251 21.63 1.37 26.92
CA GLU A 251 22.21 2.63 27.40
C GLU A 251 23.49 3.04 26.66
N ARG A 252 24.06 2.18 25.82
CA ARG A 252 25.24 2.52 25.03
C ARG A 252 24.82 3.36 23.82
N GLU A 253 25.60 4.39 23.50
CA GLU A 253 25.36 5.19 22.29
C GLU A 253 25.23 4.28 21.06
N PRO A 254 24.27 4.56 20.16
CA PRO A 254 24.05 3.75 18.97
C PRO A 254 25.35 3.66 18.16
N VAL A 255 25.70 2.45 17.73
CA VAL A 255 26.77 2.28 16.75
C VAL A 255 26.19 2.69 15.41
N VAL A 256 26.13 4.00 15.14
CA VAL A 256 25.70 4.53 13.85
C VAL A 256 26.55 3.88 12.75
N PRO A 257 25.98 3.11 11.81
CA PRO A 257 26.71 2.73 10.62
C PRO A 257 26.98 4.03 9.85
N PHE A 258 28.25 4.32 9.65
CA PHE A 258 28.72 5.46 8.87
C PHE A 258 28.10 5.42 7.45
N LYS A 259 27.07 6.23 7.19
CA LYS A 259 26.68 6.61 5.83
C LYS A 259 27.58 7.78 5.43
N PRO A 260 28.53 7.63 4.47
CA PRO A 260 29.16 8.80 3.90
C PRO A 260 28.05 9.61 3.22
N SER A 261 27.86 10.85 3.67
CA SER A 261 27.04 11.83 2.97
C SER A 261 27.66 12.07 1.60
N GLY A 262 27.08 11.43 0.58
CA GLY A 262 27.35 11.73 -0.81
C GLY A 262 26.81 13.10 -1.15
N SER A 263 27.76 14.00 -1.45
CA SER A 263 27.64 15.26 -2.18
C SER A 263 27.07 15.09 -3.58
#